data_AF-A0A3M1PX51-F1
#
_entry.id   AF-A0A3M1PX51-F1
#
_cell.length_a   1.000
_cell.length_b   1.000
_cell.length_c   1.000
_cell.angle_alpha   90.00
_cell.angle_beta   90.00
_cell.angle_gamma   90.00
#
_symmetry.space_group_name_H-M   'P 1'
#
loop_
_entity.id
_entity.type
_entity.pdbx_description
1 polymer ?
#
loop_
_entity_poly.entity_id
_entity_poly.type
_entity_poly.pdbx_seq_one_letter_code
_entity_poly.pdbx_strand_id
1 'polypeptide(L)'
;MNGAAQRFVSLLVALMIAAGGCRARTRTLIECLPHDRQASPWVLDGAAWKGSFAAAERALGEDAVFWRPHAPTSVWLARYVHERDPRRRVVLRAFAFASPEDAQAAYDFVRAKDARPFSAGDQACWTADGLLVRWGRMVWELFASEDSHEARPEQVVFLLSYLEQHIDPALPVDPQ
;
A
#
# COMPACT_ATOMS: atom_id res chain seq x y z
N MET A 1 34.42 -12.53 -49.25
CA MET A 1 33.60 -11.37 -48.85
C MET A 1 32.58 -11.79 -47.79
N ASN A 2 32.99 -12.12 -46.55
CA ASN A 2 32.08 -12.63 -45.50
C ASN A 2 32.31 -12.00 -44.10
N GLY A 3 33.16 -10.97 -43.98
CA GLY A 3 33.54 -10.42 -42.66
C GLY A 3 32.62 -9.32 -42.10
N ALA A 4 31.86 -8.64 -42.95
CA ALA A 4 31.06 -7.49 -42.54
C ALA A 4 29.70 -7.89 -41.94
N ALA A 5 29.03 -8.90 -42.54
CA ALA A 5 27.74 -9.38 -42.06
C ALA A 5 27.83 -10.02 -40.67
N GLN A 6 28.92 -10.75 -40.40
CA GLN A 6 29.12 -11.47 -39.13
C GLN A 6 29.44 -10.53 -37.95
N ARG A 7 29.98 -9.33 -38.22
CA ARG A 7 30.23 -8.29 -37.20
C ARG A 7 28.96 -7.52 -36.83
N PHE A 8 28.05 -7.33 -37.79
CA PHE A 8 26.78 -6.66 -37.57
C PHE A 8 25.82 -7.47 -36.70
N VAL A 9 25.74 -8.79 -36.93
CA VAL A 9 24.87 -9.68 -36.14
C VAL A 9 25.33 -9.76 -34.67
N SER A 10 26.64 -9.84 -34.42
CA SER A 10 27.20 -9.88 -33.07
C SER A 10 26.97 -8.58 -32.29
N LEU A 11 26.99 -7.43 -32.97
CA LEU A 11 26.72 -6.13 -32.33
C LEU A 11 25.24 -6.00 -31.94
N LEU A 12 24.32 -6.49 -32.78
CA LEU A 12 22.88 -6.47 -32.53
C LEU A 12 22.46 -7.41 -31.38
N VAL A 13 23.07 -8.59 -31.27
CA VAL A 13 22.83 -9.51 -30.15
C VAL A 13 23.38 -8.94 -28.84
N ALA A 14 24.56 -8.31 -28.85
CA ALA A 14 25.11 -7.66 -27.66
C ALA A 14 24.25 -6.46 -27.19
N LEU A 15 23.70 -5.68 -28.12
CA LEU A 15 22.82 -4.55 -27.80
C LEU A 15 21.47 -5.01 -27.21
N MET A 16 20.92 -6.12 -27.71
CA MET A 16 19.68 -6.71 -27.17
C MET A 16 19.86 -7.33 -25.78
N ILE A 17 21.03 -7.91 -25.48
CA ILE A 17 21.34 -8.44 -24.15
C ILE A 17 21.59 -7.29 -23.14
N ALA A 18 22.20 -6.18 -23.57
CA ALA A 18 22.42 -5.01 -22.73
C ALA A 18 21.13 -4.23 -22.39
N ALA A 19 20.10 -4.29 -23.25
CA ALA A 19 18.79 -3.68 -22.99
C ALA A 19 17.85 -4.55 -22.12
N GLY A 20 18.18 -5.82 -21.88
CA GLY A 20 17.37 -6.75 -21.10
C GLY A 20 17.66 -6.76 -19.58
N GLY A 21 18.59 -5.93 -19.11
CA GLY A 21 19.26 -6.14 -17.81
C GLY A 21 18.79 -5.33 -16.60
N CYS A 22 17.81 -4.43 -16.76
CA CYS A 22 17.22 -3.69 -15.62
C CYS A 22 15.72 -3.98 -15.53
N ARG A 23 15.35 -5.24 -15.34
CA ARG A 23 14.03 -5.52 -14.78
C ARG A 23 14.11 -5.10 -13.31
N ALA A 24 13.73 -3.85 -13.03
CA ALA A 24 13.57 -3.36 -11.67
C ALA A 24 12.78 -4.43 -10.91
N ARG A 25 13.37 -5.00 -9.86
CA ARG A 25 12.69 -5.99 -9.04
C ARG A 25 11.40 -5.34 -8.55
N THR A 26 10.26 -5.80 -9.07
CA THR A 26 8.94 -5.33 -8.67
C THR A 26 8.83 -5.53 -7.17
N ARG A 27 8.79 -4.43 -6.40
CA ARG A 27 8.63 -4.51 -4.96
C ARG A 27 7.18 -4.81 -4.64
N THR A 28 6.92 -5.72 -3.73
CA THR A 28 5.57 -5.96 -3.22
C THR A 28 5.21 -4.91 -2.17
N LEU A 29 3.92 -4.61 -1.96
CA LEU A 29 3.49 -3.61 -0.97
C LEU A 29 4.13 -3.84 0.42
N ILE A 30 4.26 -5.11 0.83
CA ILE A 30 4.89 -5.49 2.10
C ILE A 30 6.38 -5.16 2.16
N GLU A 31 7.10 -5.19 1.03
CA GLU A 31 8.51 -4.77 0.94
C GLU A 31 8.65 -3.23 1.01
N CYS A 32 7.56 -2.49 0.76
CA CYS A 32 7.53 -1.04 0.86
C CYS A 32 7.01 -0.53 2.22
N LEU A 33 6.46 -1.41 3.07
CA LEU A 33 6.09 -1.03 4.43
C LEU A 33 7.37 -0.75 5.24
N PRO A 34 7.44 0.34 6.00
CA PRO A 34 8.61 0.67 6.80
C PRO A 34 8.81 -0.36 7.95
N HIS A 35 9.82 -1.22 7.84
CA HIS A 35 10.09 -2.27 8.85
C HIS A 35 10.93 -1.77 10.05
N ASP A 36 11.67 -0.67 9.90
CA ASP A 36 12.59 -0.11 10.91
C ASP A 36 12.36 1.42 11.10
N ARG A 37 13.33 2.16 11.65
CA ARG A 37 13.33 3.63 11.86
C ARG A 37 13.11 4.48 10.59
N GLN A 38 12.88 3.86 9.44
CA GLN A 38 12.59 4.50 8.16
C GLN A 38 11.32 5.34 8.21
N ALA A 39 10.37 5.01 9.10
CA ALA A 39 9.19 5.81 9.39
C ALA A 39 9.17 6.38 10.81
N SER A 40 10.34 6.65 11.41
CA SER A 40 10.44 7.28 12.73
C SER A 40 9.46 8.47 12.86
N PRO A 41 8.65 8.53 13.92
CA PRO A 41 8.80 7.78 15.17
C PRO A 41 8.01 6.45 15.22
N TRP A 42 7.58 5.90 14.08
CA TRP A 42 6.82 4.66 13.99
C TRP A 42 7.73 3.47 13.70
N VAL A 43 7.58 2.45 14.52
CA VAL A 43 8.24 1.15 14.34
C VAL A 43 7.18 0.10 14.13
N LEU A 44 7.39 -0.78 13.15
CA LEU A 44 6.51 -1.91 12.89
C LEU A 44 6.46 -2.82 14.13
N ASP A 45 5.25 -3.05 14.63
CA ASP A 45 5.01 -3.91 15.78
C ASP A 45 4.69 -5.33 15.31
N GLY A 46 5.74 -6.14 15.22
CA GLY A 46 5.69 -7.49 14.68
C GLY A 46 5.92 -7.52 13.17
N ALA A 47 5.38 -8.55 12.50
CA ALA A 47 5.46 -8.67 11.06
C ALA A 47 4.20 -8.10 10.40
N ALA A 48 4.37 -7.34 9.33
CA ALA A 48 3.28 -7.03 8.42
C ALA A 48 2.74 -8.33 7.82
N TRP A 49 1.42 -8.40 7.64
CA TRP A 49 0.74 -9.56 7.11
C TRP A 49 0.16 -9.26 5.73
N LYS A 50 0.21 -10.23 4.80
CA LYS A 50 -0.44 -10.22 3.48
C LYS A 50 -1.23 -11.52 3.31
N GLY A 51 -2.43 -11.44 2.74
CA GLY A 51 -3.17 -12.62 2.32
C GLY A 51 -4.43 -12.29 1.53
N SER A 52 -5.27 -13.30 1.31
CA SER A 52 -6.61 -13.11 0.73
C SER A 52 -7.54 -12.43 1.73
N PHE A 53 -8.62 -11.81 1.24
CA PHE A 53 -9.65 -11.24 2.11
C PHE A 53 -10.25 -12.28 3.07
N ALA A 54 -10.54 -13.49 2.58
CA ALA A 54 -11.03 -14.59 3.41
C ALA A 54 -10.10 -14.94 4.59
N ALA A 55 -8.77 -14.90 4.37
CA ALA A 55 -7.80 -15.15 5.44
C ALA A 55 -7.71 -13.96 6.42
N ALA A 56 -8.02 -12.74 5.96
CA ALA A 56 -8.00 -11.52 6.76
C ALA A 56 -9.27 -11.31 7.61
N GLU A 57 -10.40 -11.94 7.27
CA GLU A 57 -11.71 -11.65 7.90
C GLU A 57 -11.66 -11.71 9.43
N ARG A 58 -10.98 -12.72 10.00
CA ARG A 58 -10.85 -12.85 11.46
C ARG A 58 -10.08 -11.67 12.08
N ALA A 59 -9.06 -11.17 11.40
CA ALA A 59 -8.26 -10.05 11.88
C ALA A 59 -8.95 -8.69 11.65
N LEU A 60 -9.81 -8.59 10.64
CA LEU A 60 -10.64 -7.42 10.37
C LEU A 60 -11.84 -7.32 11.32
N GLY A 61 -12.31 -8.44 11.88
CA GLY A 61 -13.41 -8.44 12.83
C GLY A 61 -14.71 -7.95 12.21
N GLU A 62 -15.41 -7.03 12.87
CA GLU A 62 -16.66 -6.45 12.38
C GLU A 62 -16.46 -5.65 11.09
N ASP A 63 -15.28 -5.05 10.90
CA ASP A 63 -14.98 -4.25 9.71
C ASP A 63 -15.00 -5.08 8.43
N ALA A 64 -14.80 -6.40 8.53
CA ALA A 64 -14.93 -7.30 7.38
C ALA A 64 -16.31 -7.18 6.71
N VAL A 65 -17.37 -6.82 7.45
CA VAL A 65 -18.72 -6.65 6.89
C VAL A 65 -18.77 -5.50 5.88
N PHE A 66 -18.05 -4.39 6.12
CA PHE A 66 -18.03 -3.25 5.20
C PHE A 66 -17.26 -3.56 3.92
N TRP A 67 -16.20 -4.35 4.01
CA TRP A 67 -15.33 -4.66 2.89
C TRP A 67 -15.82 -5.83 2.03
N ARG A 68 -16.55 -6.79 2.62
CA ARG A 68 -16.99 -8.02 1.96
C ARG A 68 -17.78 -7.79 0.65
N PRO A 69 -18.72 -6.83 0.54
CA PRO A 69 -19.47 -6.59 -0.69
C PRO A 69 -18.60 -6.20 -1.89
N HIS A 70 -17.42 -5.64 -1.63
CA HIS A 70 -16.48 -5.17 -2.65
C HIS A 70 -15.41 -6.21 -3.01
N ALA A 71 -15.43 -7.37 -2.34
CA ALA A 71 -14.57 -8.53 -2.61
C ALA A 71 -13.09 -8.18 -2.90
N PRO A 72 -12.35 -7.61 -1.92
CA PRO A 72 -10.92 -7.37 -2.09
C PRO A 72 -10.18 -8.66 -2.47
N THR A 73 -9.30 -8.58 -3.46
CA THR A 73 -8.50 -9.72 -3.93
C THR A 73 -7.35 -10.04 -2.98
N SER A 74 -6.87 -9.03 -2.26
CA SER A 74 -5.79 -9.18 -1.28
C SER A 74 -5.88 -8.09 -0.21
N VAL A 75 -5.36 -8.41 0.97
CA VAL A 75 -5.35 -7.54 2.14
C VAL A 75 -3.95 -7.52 2.75
N TRP A 76 -3.51 -6.33 3.17
CA TRP A 76 -2.33 -6.13 4.00
C TRP A 76 -2.74 -5.53 5.32
N LEU A 77 -2.15 -6.04 6.40
CA LEU A 77 -2.34 -5.55 7.76
C LEU A 77 -0.98 -5.25 8.37
N ALA A 78 -0.80 -4.04 8.88
CA ALA A 78 0.39 -3.64 9.60
C ALA A 78 -0.01 -2.80 10.82
N ARG A 79 0.72 -2.99 11.92
CA ARG A 79 0.58 -2.20 13.13
C ARG A 79 1.90 -1.54 13.43
N TYR A 80 1.86 -0.26 13.74
CA TYR A 80 3.01 0.54 14.12
C TYR A 80 2.83 1.03 15.55
N VAL A 81 3.92 1.05 16.31
CA VAL A 81 3.99 1.61 17.65
C VAL A 81 4.95 2.80 17.66
N HIS A 82 4.67 3.80 18.50
CA HIS A 82 5.55 4.94 18.64
C HIS A 82 6.79 4.56 19.46
N GLU A 83 7.99 4.91 18.97
CA GLU A 83 9.28 4.56 19.60
C GLU A 83 9.39 4.96 21.07
N ARG A 84 8.74 6.05 21.47
CA ARG A 84 8.78 6.60 22.83
C ARG A 84 7.55 6.27 23.68
N ASP A 85 6.48 5.77 23.07
CA ASP A 85 5.20 5.53 23.76
C ASP A 85 4.45 4.36 23.09
N PRO A 86 4.65 3.12 23.54
CA PRO A 86 4.04 1.93 22.94
C PRO A 86 2.50 1.88 23.02
N ARG A 87 1.88 2.80 23.77
CA ARG A 87 0.42 2.95 23.80
C ARG A 87 -0.11 3.66 22.56
N ARG A 88 0.72 4.48 21.91
CA ARG A 88 0.37 5.13 20.64
C ARG A 88 0.60 4.14 19.51
N ARG A 89 -0.48 3.86 18.77
CA ARG A 89 -0.48 2.86 17.71
C ARG A 89 -1.15 3.40 16.47
N VAL A 90 -0.56 3.13 15.32
CA VAL A 90 -1.18 3.35 14.01
C VAL A 90 -1.37 1.98 13.36
N VAL A 91 -2.56 1.71 12.88
CA VAL A 91 -2.89 0.53 12.10
C VAL A 91 -3.04 0.95 10.64
N LEU A 92 -2.38 0.22 9.76
CA LEU A 92 -2.55 0.30 8.32
C LEU A 92 -3.27 -0.95 7.86
N ARG A 93 -4.39 -0.75 7.15
CA ARG A 93 -5.04 -1.77 6.34
C ARG A 93 -4.96 -1.32 4.89
N ALA A 94 -4.56 -2.21 4.00
CA ALA A 94 -4.65 -1.95 2.56
C ALA A 94 -5.42 -3.08 1.90
N PHE A 95 -6.34 -2.70 1.01
CA PHE A 95 -7.20 -3.59 0.25
C PHE A 95 -6.91 -3.39 -1.22
N ALA A 96 -6.58 -4.48 -1.91
CA ALA A 96 -6.43 -4.46 -3.36
C ALA A 96 -7.68 -5.03 -4.02
N PHE A 97 -8.06 -4.43 -5.15
CA PHE A 97 -9.23 -4.81 -5.93
C PHE A 97 -8.83 -5.28 -7.33
N ALA A 98 -9.78 -5.88 -8.03
CA ALA A 98 -9.55 -6.36 -9.40
C ALA A 98 -9.29 -5.21 -10.38
N SER A 99 -9.97 -4.06 -10.17
CA SER A 99 -9.87 -2.87 -11.02
C SER A 99 -9.81 -1.56 -10.20
N PRO A 100 -9.33 -0.45 -10.82
CA PRO A 100 -9.46 0.88 -10.23
C PRO A 100 -10.92 1.30 -9.97
N GLU A 101 -11.85 0.86 -10.82
CA GLU A 101 -13.29 1.15 -10.68
C GLU A 101 -13.87 0.47 -9.43
N ASP A 102 -13.50 -0.78 -9.16
CA ASP A 102 -13.89 -1.49 -7.94
C ASP A 102 -13.32 -0.80 -6.68
N ALA A 103 -12.07 -0.35 -6.76
CA ALA A 103 -11.43 0.41 -5.68
C ALA A 103 -12.14 1.76 -5.45
N GLN A 104 -12.57 2.44 -6.50
CA GLN A 104 -13.38 3.66 -6.41
C GLN A 104 -14.73 3.38 -5.74
N ALA A 105 -15.43 2.31 -6.15
CA ALA A 105 -16.70 1.94 -5.55
C ALA A 105 -16.56 1.60 -4.05
N ALA A 106 -15.49 0.90 -3.66
CA ALA A 106 -15.21 0.59 -2.27
C ALA A 106 -14.86 1.87 -1.46
N TYR A 107 -14.02 2.75 -2.01
CA TYR A 107 -13.70 4.03 -1.38
C TYR A 107 -14.95 4.90 -1.16
N ASP A 108 -15.82 5.00 -2.17
CA ASP A 108 -17.05 5.78 -2.09
C ASP A 108 -18.07 5.22 -1.10
N PHE A 109 -18.05 3.91 -0.87
CA PHE A 109 -18.90 3.25 0.12
C PHE A 109 -18.42 3.51 1.55
N VAL A 110 -17.11 3.47 1.78
CA VAL A 110 -16.52 3.63 3.13
C VAL A 110 -16.41 5.09 3.54
N ARG A 111 -16.19 6.02 2.60
CA ARG A 111 -16.07 7.45 2.94
C ARG A 111 -17.37 7.97 3.56
N ALA A 112 -17.25 8.72 4.65
CA ALA A 112 -18.37 9.49 5.17
C ALA A 112 -18.78 10.60 4.19
N LYS A 113 -20.07 10.92 4.12
CA LYS A 113 -20.60 11.94 3.20
C LYS A 113 -20.04 13.34 3.47
N ASP A 114 -19.70 13.62 4.72
CA ASP A 114 -19.14 14.86 5.24
C ASP A 114 -17.64 14.75 5.55
N ALA A 115 -16.97 13.69 5.05
CA ALA A 115 -15.55 13.48 5.25
C ALA A 115 -14.74 14.68 4.74
N ARG A 116 -13.85 15.20 5.59
CA ARG A 116 -12.99 16.32 5.23
C ARG A 116 -11.95 15.84 4.21
N PRO A 117 -11.82 16.50 3.03
CA PRO A 117 -10.88 16.05 2.01
C PRO A 117 -9.43 16.16 2.47
N PHE A 118 -8.58 15.30 1.92
CA PHE A 118 -7.13 15.30 2.09
C PHE A 118 -6.46 15.06 0.74
N SER A 119 -5.26 15.60 0.54
CA SER A 119 -4.54 15.47 -0.74
C SER A 119 -3.49 14.38 -0.64
N ALA A 120 -3.84 13.16 -1.07
CA ALA A 120 -2.93 12.03 -1.17
C ALA A 120 -3.48 10.99 -2.16
N GLY A 121 -2.59 10.20 -2.76
CA GLY A 121 -2.94 9.23 -3.80
C GLY A 121 -3.77 9.84 -4.93
N ASP A 122 -4.78 9.09 -5.40
CA ASP A 122 -5.75 9.61 -6.36
C ASP A 122 -6.88 10.39 -5.65
N GLN A 123 -7.29 9.91 -4.47
CA GLN A 123 -8.31 10.52 -3.60
C GLN A 123 -8.02 10.19 -2.15
N ALA A 124 -8.23 11.14 -1.23
CA ALA A 124 -8.16 10.88 0.20
C ALA A 124 -9.12 11.75 1.00
N CYS A 125 -9.53 11.25 2.17
CA CYS A 125 -10.33 12.01 3.13
C CYS A 125 -10.11 11.52 4.57
N TRP A 126 -10.33 12.42 5.52
CA TRP A 126 -10.39 12.08 6.93
C TRP A 126 -11.72 11.41 7.26
N THR A 127 -11.66 10.23 7.87
CA THR A 127 -12.79 9.54 8.50
C THR A 127 -12.84 9.87 9.99
N ALA A 128 -13.78 9.28 10.73
CA ALA A 128 -13.82 9.40 12.19
C ALA A 128 -12.57 8.81 12.86
N ASP A 129 -12.03 7.72 12.28
CA ASP A 129 -10.96 6.93 12.89
C ASP A 129 -9.57 7.27 12.35
N GLY A 130 -9.48 7.90 11.17
CA GLY A 130 -8.20 8.20 10.55
C GLY A 130 -8.30 8.71 9.12
N LEU A 131 -7.41 8.21 8.26
CA LEU A 131 -7.31 8.61 6.87
C LEU A 131 -7.67 7.44 5.95
N LEU A 132 -8.60 7.70 5.03
CA LEU A 132 -8.93 6.81 3.92
C LEU A 132 -8.27 7.34 2.65
N VAL A 133 -7.55 6.49 1.92
CA VAL A 133 -6.85 6.85 0.69
C VAL A 133 -7.17 5.84 -0.39
N ARG A 134 -7.51 6.30 -1.58
CA ARG A 134 -7.54 5.47 -2.79
C ARG A 134 -6.32 5.79 -3.64
N TRP A 135 -5.66 4.74 -4.14
CA TRP A 135 -4.57 4.89 -5.08
C TRP A 135 -4.56 3.74 -6.09
N GLY A 136 -4.87 4.04 -7.35
CA GLY A 136 -5.07 3.04 -8.40
C GLY A 136 -6.15 2.04 -8.00
N ARG A 137 -5.76 0.75 -7.92
CA ARG A 137 -6.61 -0.38 -7.51
C ARG A 137 -6.62 -0.66 -6.01
N MET A 138 -6.04 0.22 -5.21
CA MET A 138 -5.93 0.03 -3.76
C MET A 138 -6.77 1.04 -3.00
N VAL A 139 -7.30 0.60 -1.85
CA VAL A 139 -7.86 1.47 -0.82
C VAL A 139 -7.12 1.19 0.48
N TRP A 140 -6.62 2.24 1.11
CA TRP A 140 -5.88 2.17 2.37
C TRP A 140 -6.66 2.87 3.46
N GLU A 141 -6.65 2.28 4.65
CA GLU A 141 -7.11 2.89 5.88
C GLU A 141 -5.94 2.97 6.84
N LEU A 142 -5.63 4.21 7.25
CA LEU A 142 -4.62 4.49 8.25
C LEU A 142 -5.33 5.14 9.43
N PHE A 143 -5.54 4.38 10.49
CA PHE A 143 -6.22 4.86 11.68
C PHE A 143 -5.39 4.55 12.89
N ALA A 144 -5.67 5.26 13.96
CA ALA A 144 -4.99 5.02 15.20
C ALA A 144 -5.97 4.45 16.21
N SER A 145 -5.52 3.49 17.02
CA SER A 145 -6.43 2.77 17.92
C SER A 145 -7.08 3.70 18.94
N GLU A 146 -8.29 3.38 19.41
CA GLU A 146 -9.08 4.18 20.35
C GLU A 146 -8.34 4.61 21.63
N ASP A 147 -7.39 3.82 22.13
CA ASP A 147 -6.52 4.19 23.27
C ASP A 147 -5.60 5.40 22.99
N SER A 148 -5.52 5.80 21.73
CA SER A 148 -4.80 6.96 21.24
C SER A 148 -5.77 8.07 20.82
N HIS A 149 -6.56 8.57 21.77
CA HIS A 149 -7.24 9.87 21.62
C HIS A 149 -6.27 11.01 21.23
N GLU A 150 -4.95 10.79 21.38
CA GLU A 150 -3.86 11.65 20.90
C GLU A 150 -3.15 11.13 19.64
N ALA A 151 -3.72 10.23 18.86
CA ALA A 151 -3.13 9.95 17.57
C ALA A 151 -3.44 11.07 16.61
N ARG A 152 -2.51 12.00 16.61
CA ARG A 152 -2.67 13.26 15.94
C ARG A 152 -2.56 13.04 14.42
N PRO A 153 -3.33 13.78 13.60
CA PRO A 153 -3.30 13.70 12.14
C PRO A 153 -1.89 13.63 11.53
N GLU A 154 -0.91 14.33 12.10
CA GLU A 154 0.47 14.32 11.62
C GLU A 154 1.10 12.92 11.60
N GLN A 155 0.73 12.06 12.53
CA GLN A 155 1.30 10.73 12.69
C GLN A 155 0.93 9.81 11.52
N VAL A 156 -0.34 9.85 11.14
CA VAL A 156 -0.89 9.15 9.98
C VAL A 156 -0.30 9.73 8.68
N VAL A 157 -0.15 11.05 8.61
CA VAL A 157 0.43 11.73 7.44
C VAL A 157 1.89 11.35 7.23
N PHE A 158 2.71 11.23 8.28
CA PHE A 158 4.11 10.81 8.12
C PHE A 158 4.23 9.41 7.51
N LEU A 159 3.44 8.45 8.00
CA LEU A 159 3.41 7.10 7.46
C LEU A 159 2.95 7.11 6.00
N LEU A 160 1.90 7.88 5.69
CA LEU A 160 1.43 8.01 4.31
C LEU A 160 2.47 8.62 3.38
N SER A 161 3.12 9.72 3.76
CA SER A 161 4.16 10.37 2.94
C SER A 161 5.33 9.41 2.67
N TYR A 162 5.69 8.57 3.65
CA TYR A 162 6.69 7.53 3.43
C TYR A 162 6.20 6.53 2.38
N LEU A 163 4.97 6.04 2.52
CA LEU A 163 4.37 5.08 1.59
C LEU A 163 4.28 5.65 0.16
N GLU A 164 3.92 6.93 0.01
CA GLU A 164 3.84 7.60 -1.30
C GLU A 164 5.19 7.69 -2.03
N GLN A 165 6.28 7.80 -1.29
CA GLN A 165 7.62 7.86 -1.88
C GLN A 165 8.15 6.49 -2.30
N HIS A 166 7.61 5.41 -1.74
CA HIS A 166 8.21 4.07 -1.85
C HIS A 166 7.32 3.03 -2.52
N ILE A 167 6.03 3.32 -2.71
CA ILE A 167 5.08 2.44 -3.41
C ILE A 167 4.79 3.03 -4.77
N ASP A 168 5.10 2.28 -5.83
CA ASP A 168 4.66 2.64 -7.16
C ASP A 168 3.17 2.22 -7.33
N PRO A 169 2.27 3.17 -7.66
CA PRO A 169 0.85 2.89 -7.81
C PRO A 169 0.50 1.97 -8.98
N ALA A 170 1.42 1.82 -9.93
CA ALA A 170 1.32 0.85 -11.01
C ALA A 170 1.87 -0.53 -10.62
N LEU A 171 2.40 -0.70 -9.39
CA LEU A 171 2.87 -2.00 -8.94
C LEU A 171 1.76 -3.02 -9.12
N PRO A 172 1.99 -4.08 -9.89
CA PRO A 172 1.11 -5.23 -9.83
C PRO A 172 1.19 -5.70 -8.40
N VAL A 173 0.07 -5.53 -7.72
CA VAL A 173 -0.18 -6.18 -6.45
C VAL A 173 -0.18 -7.68 -6.76
N ASP A 174 1.01 -8.28 -6.73
CA ASP A 174 1.33 -9.46 -7.53
C ASP A 174 0.38 -10.63 -7.18
N PRO A 175 -0.31 -11.21 -8.18
CA PRO A 175 -1.18 -12.38 -8.05
C PRO A 175 -0.40 -13.70 -8.12
N GLN A 176 0.70 -13.82 -7.38
CA GLN A 176 1.35 -15.12 -7.15
C GLN A 176 0.92 -15.72 -5.81
#